data_AF-A0A9C7PLW8-F1
#
_entry.id   AF-A0A9C7PLW8-F1
#
_cell.length_a   1.000
_cell.length_b   1.000
_cell.length_c   1.000
_cell.angle_alpha   90.00
_cell.angle_beta   90.00
_cell.angle_gamma   90.00
#
_symmetry.space_group_name_H-M   'P 1'
#
loop_
_entity.id
_entity.type
_entity.pdbx_description
1 polymer ?
#
loop_
_entity_poly.entity_id
_entity_poly.type
_entity_poly.pdbx_seq_one_letter_code
_entity_poly.pdbx_strand_id
1 'polypeptide(L)'
;MSWYHDLGMPVDKLRLREHEGDELSHYSSATADVEFLFPWGWDELEGIANRTDFDLNRPAEASGAKLEYHDPGSGERYVPHVIEPGAGATRRPWPSSWPPTTRKRSTGRSGPSSARSGLAPFPGGRFAPV
;
A
#
# COMPACT_ATOMS: atom_id res chain seq x y z
N MET A 1 -5.31 2.20 6.45
CA MET A 1 -4.36 3.33 6.63
C MET A 1 -3.16 3.03 7.54
N SER A 2 -3.22 2.04 8.44
CA SER A 2 -2.13 1.78 9.41
C SER A 2 -0.74 1.56 8.78
N TRP A 3 -0.66 0.88 7.62
CA TRP A 3 0.60 0.66 6.92
C TRP A 3 1.37 1.96 6.63
N TYR A 4 0.68 2.98 6.11
CA TYR A 4 1.27 4.29 5.84
C TYR A 4 1.71 5.02 7.11
N HIS A 5 0.90 4.95 8.16
CA HIS A 5 1.24 5.51 9.47
C HIS A 5 2.51 4.87 10.03
N ASP A 6 2.64 3.55 9.94
CA ASP A 6 3.78 2.80 10.46
C ASP A 6 5.07 3.07 9.67
N LEU A 7 4.95 3.46 8.40
CA LEU A 7 6.05 3.99 7.57
C LEU A 7 6.45 5.43 7.93
N GLY A 8 5.77 6.05 8.90
CA GLY A 8 6.06 7.39 9.39
C GLY A 8 5.39 8.51 8.58
N MET A 9 4.40 8.20 7.76
CA MET A 9 3.64 9.23 7.05
C MET A 9 2.67 9.95 7.99
N PRO A 10 2.57 11.28 7.92
CA PRO A 10 1.64 12.05 8.73
C PRO A 10 0.18 11.72 8.36
N VAL A 11 -0.59 11.26 9.34
CA VAL A 11 -1.99 10.81 9.14
C VAL A 11 -2.90 11.96 8.70
N ASP A 12 -2.63 13.18 9.15
CA ASP A 12 -3.34 14.40 8.76
C ASP A 12 -3.13 14.79 7.28
N LYS A 13 -2.15 14.18 6.61
CA LYS A 13 -1.89 14.36 5.18
C LYS A 13 -2.34 13.17 4.33
N LEU A 14 -3.00 12.20 4.93
CA LEU A 14 -3.54 11.03 4.25
C LEU A 14 -5.06 11.07 4.31
N ARG A 15 -5.70 10.75 3.19
CA ARG A 15 -7.15 10.53 3.15
C ARG A 15 -7.47 9.36 2.25
N LEU A 16 -8.63 8.76 2.49
CA LEU A 16 -9.24 7.80 1.58
C LEU A 16 -10.36 8.53 0.83
N ARG A 17 -10.32 8.48 -0.50
CA ARG A 17 -11.34 9.06 -1.37
C ARG A 17 -12.01 7.94 -2.15
N GLU A 18 -13.30 7.75 -1.95
CA GLU A 18 -14.08 6.82 -2.76
C GLU A 18 -14.31 7.43 -4.16
N HIS A 19 -14.26 6.59 -5.19
CA HIS A 19 -14.59 6.97 -6.55
C HIS A 19 -16.11 7.09 -6.70
N GLU A 20 -16.53 8.08 -7.48
CA GLU A 20 -17.92 8.20 -7.91
C GLU A 20 -18.22 7.20 -9.04
N GLY A 21 -19.49 6.90 -9.28
CA GLY A 21 -19.89 5.85 -10.22
C GLY A 21 -19.44 6.06 -11.68
N ASP A 22 -19.24 7.30 -12.11
CA ASP A 22 -18.73 7.67 -13.43
C ASP A 22 -17.19 7.61 -13.54
N GLU A 23 -16.48 7.56 -12.42
CA GLU A 23 -15.03 7.35 -12.34
C GLU A 23 -14.67 5.86 -12.36
N LEU A 24 -15.62 4.98 -12.00
CA LEU A 24 -15.40 3.54 -11.95
C LEU A 24 -15.17 2.94 -13.34
N SER A 25 -14.15 2.09 -13.43
CA SER A 25 -14.01 1.20 -14.58
C SER A 25 -15.21 0.25 -14.65
N HIS A 26 -15.64 -0.10 -15.86
CA HIS A 26 -16.82 -0.96 -16.12
C HIS A 26 -16.79 -2.35 -15.47
N TYR A 27 -15.62 -2.82 -15.01
CA TYR A 27 -15.41 -4.08 -14.30
C TYR A 27 -15.13 -3.89 -12.80
N SER A 28 -15.04 -2.65 -12.32
CA SER A 28 -14.85 -2.34 -10.91
C SER A 28 -16.21 -2.16 -10.25
N SER A 29 -16.41 -2.85 -9.13
CA SER A 29 -17.60 -2.67 -8.29
C SER A 29 -17.45 -1.54 -7.28
N ALA A 30 -16.21 -1.23 -6.89
CA ALA A 30 -15.85 -0.11 -6.03
C ALA A 30 -14.35 0.16 -6.15
N THR A 31 -13.96 1.43 -6.11
CA THR A 31 -12.56 1.84 -6.07
C THR A 31 -12.41 2.98 -5.05
N ALA A 32 -11.32 2.97 -4.29
CA ALA A 32 -10.96 4.07 -3.43
C ALA A 32 -9.47 4.38 -3.55
N ASP A 33 -9.14 5.67 -3.56
CA ASP A 33 -7.77 6.15 -3.60
C ASP A 33 -7.30 6.53 -2.20
N VAL A 34 -6.13 6.04 -1.82
CA VAL A 34 -5.32 6.65 -0.78
C VAL A 34 -4.64 7.85 -1.41
N GLU A 35 -5.03 9.04 -0.99
CA GLU A 35 -4.44 10.29 -1.45
C GLU A 35 -3.53 10.89 -0.38
N PHE A 36 -2.48 11.57 -0.85
CA PHE A 36 -1.54 12.29 0.00
C PHE A 36 -1.53 13.78 -0.32
N LEU A 37 -1.36 14.62 0.71
CA LEU A 37 -1.21 16.06 0.54
C LEU A 37 0.24 16.43 0.17
N PHE A 38 0.51 16.44 -1.14
CA PHE A 38 1.77 16.89 -1.73
C PHE A 38 1.90 18.43 -1.72
N PRO A 39 3.09 18.98 -2.00
CA PRO A 39 3.28 20.43 -2.12
C PRO A 39 2.40 21.11 -3.17
N TRP A 40 1.91 20.37 -4.17
CA TRP A 40 1.02 20.87 -5.22
C TRP A 40 -0.47 20.60 -4.94
N GLY A 41 -0.80 19.87 -3.87
CA GLY A 41 -2.19 19.54 -3.52
C GLY A 41 -2.40 18.07 -3.20
N TRP A 42 -3.67 17.67 -3.10
CA TRP A 42 -4.07 16.28 -2.96
C TRP A 42 -3.85 15.54 -4.28
N ASP A 43 -3.19 14.40 -4.20
CA ASP A 43 -2.91 13.55 -5.35
C ASP A 43 -2.85 12.07 -4.91
N GLU A 44 -3.07 11.17 -5.84
CA GLU A 44 -3.15 9.73 -5.62
C GLU A 44 -1.79 9.16 -5.20
N LEU A 45 -1.77 8.31 -4.17
CA LEU A 45 -0.62 7.52 -3.75
C LEU A 45 -0.79 6.04 -4.09
N GLU A 46 -2.00 5.51 -3.88
CA GLU A 46 -2.40 4.13 -4.15
C GLU A 46 -3.89 4.07 -4.47
N GLY A 47 -4.26 3.41 -5.56
CA GLY A 47 -5.63 3.02 -5.85
C GLY A 47 -5.93 1.63 -5.30
N ILE A 48 -7.11 1.44 -4.70
CA ILE A 48 -7.59 0.15 -4.19
C ILE A 48 -8.89 -0.19 -4.91
N ALA A 49 -8.84 -1.14 -5.83
CA ALA A 49 -9.99 -1.49 -6.69
C ALA A 49 -10.54 -2.88 -6.37
N ASN A 50 -11.86 -3.01 -6.33
CA ASN A 50 -12.56 -4.30 -6.34
C ASN A 50 -13.00 -4.62 -7.78
N ARG A 51 -12.14 -5.39 -8.47
CA ARG A 51 -12.24 -5.69 -9.91
C ARG A 51 -13.10 -6.92 -10.20
N THR A 52 -13.79 -7.45 -9.18
CA THR A 52 -14.66 -8.62 -9.27
C THR A 52 -13.92 -9.83 -9.88
N ASP A 53 -14.59 -10.67 -10.66
CA ASP A 53 -14.00 -11.85 -11.29
C ASP A 53 -13.39 -11.57 -12.69
N PHE A 54 -13.47 -10.32 -13.16
CA PHE A 54 -13.07 -9.93 -14.52
C PHE A 54 -11.63 -10.33 -14.86
N ASP A 55 -10.69 -10.09 -13.94
CA ASP A 55 -9.27 -10.35 -14.17
C ASP A 55 -8.93 -11.83 -14.32
N LEU A 56 -9.81 -12.72 -13.85
CA LEU A 56 -9.65 -14.16 -13.99
C LEU A 56 -10.46 -14.70 -15.16
N ASN A 57 -11.70 -14.22 -15.34
CA ASN A 57 -12.56 -14.67 -16.43
C ASN A 57 -11.99 -14.32 -17.81
N ARG A 58 -11.45 -13.11 -18.00
CA ARG A 58 -10.90 -12.68 -19.29
C ARG A 58 -9.75 -13.57 -19.80
N PRO A 59 -8.68 -13.82 -19.02
CA PRO A 59 -7.63 -14.73 -19.46
C PRO A 59 -8.10 -16.19 -19.52
N ALA A 60 -9.05 -16.63 -18.67
CA ALA A 60 -9.63 -17.97 -18.74
C ALA A 60 -10.37 -18.21 -20.07
N GLU A 61 -11.21 -17.26 -20.50
CA GLU A 61 -11.92 -17.29 -21.79
C GLU A 61 -10.93 -17.37 -22.97
N ALA A 62 -9.85 -16.58 -22.93
CA ALA A 62 -8.88 -16.51 -24.01
C ALA A 62 -7.96 -17.75 -24.09
N SER A 63 -7.62 -18.34 -22.94
CA SER A 63 -6.67 -19.46 -22.85
C SER A 63 -7.33 -20.84 -22.83
N GLY A 64 -8.61 -20.93 -22.49
CA GLY A 64 -9.32 -22.18 -22.22
C GLY A 64 -8.92 -22.85 -20.90
N ALA A 65 -8.05 -22.21 -20.09
CA ALA A 65 -7.69 -22.69 -18.77
C ALA A 65 -8.78 -22.33 -17.74
N LYS A 66 -9.01 -23.22 -16.78
CA LYS A 66 -9.93 -22.95 -15.66
C LYS A 66 -9.19 -22.28 -14.51
N LEU A 67 -9.58 -21.04 -14.18
CA LEU A 67 -9.03 -20.26 -13.07
C LEU A 67 -10.03 -20.19 -11.90
N GLU A 68 -10.39 -21.36 -11.38
CA GLU A 68 -11.35 -21.53 -10.28
C GLU A 68 -10.62 -21.91 -8.98
N TYR A 69 -11.11 -21.41 -7.85
CA TYR A 69 -10.72 -21.89 -6.53
C TYR A 69 -11.64 -23.03 -6.08
N HIS A 70 -11.08 -24.05 -5.44
CA HIS A 70 -11.85 -25.15 -4.83
C HIS A 70 -11.73 -25.03 -3.32
N ASP A 71 -12.85 -24.75 -2.66
CA ASP A 71 -12.91 -24.66 -1.20
C ASP A 71 -12.99 -26.07 -0.59
N PRO A 72 -11.97 -26.52 0.17
CA PRO A 72 -11.96 -27.84 0.78
C PRO A 72 -12.98 -28.01 1.91
N GLY A 73 -13.50 -26.92 2.48
CA GLY A 73 -14.48 -26.96 3.56
C GLY A 73 -15.90 -27.22 3.05
N SER A 74 -16.31 -26.51 2.00
CA SER A 74 -17.64 -26.63 1.39
C SER A 74 -17.69 -27.60 0.20
N GLY A 75 -16.57 -27.85 -0.47
CA GLY A 75 -16.50 -28.58 -1.74
C GLY A 75 -16.91 -27.75 -2.96
N GLU A 76 -17.19 -26.45 -2.78
CA GLU A 76 -17.62 -25.57 -3.86
C GLU A 76 -16.45 -25.11 -4.74
N ARG A 77 -16.75 -24.84 -6.01
CA ARG A 77 -15.83 -24.22 -6.97
C ARG A 77 -16.39 -22.89 -7.44
N TYR A 78 -15.56 -21.86 -7.42
CA TYR A 78 -15.95 -20.52 -7.85
C TYR A 78 -14.74 -19.74 -8.38
N VAL A 79 -15.01 -18.71 -9.19
CA VAL A 79 -13.99 -17.74 -9.60
C VAL A 79 -13.93 -16.65 -8.52
N PRO A 80 -12.80 -16.48 -7.82
CA PRO A 80 -12.72 -15.49 -6.76
C PRO A 80 -12.71 -14.07 -7.31
N HIS A 81 -13.20 -13.12 -6.52
CA HIS A 81 -13.04 -11.72 -6.83
C HIS A 81 -11.60 -11.25 -6.55
N VAL A 82 -11.11 -10.34 -7.38
CA VAL A 82 -9.79 -9.73 -7.27
C VAL A 82 -9.93 -8.35 -6.63
N ILE A 83 -9.24 -8.18 -5.49
CA ILE A 83 -9.01 -6.88 -4.87
C ILE A 83 -7.58 -6.47 -5.19
N GLU A 84 -7.41 -5.34 -5.86
CA GLU A 84 -6.11 -4.88 -6.36
C GLU A 84 -5.72 -3.54 -5.71
N PRO A 85 -4.82 -3.58 -4.71
CA PRO A 85 -4.08 -2.40 -4.26
C PRO A 85 -2.89 -2.12 -5.19
N GLY A 86 -2.88 -0.95 -5.81
CA GLY A 86 -1.86 -0.51 -6.75
C GLY A 86 -1.18 0.78 -6.29
N ALA A 87 -0.01 0.67 -5.65
CA ALA A 87 0.74 1.82 -5.15
C ALA A 87 1.87 2.25 -6.10
N GLY A 88 1.97 3.54 -6.38
CA GLY A 88 3.04 4.09 -7.22
C GLY A 88 4.37 4.19 -6.47
N ALA A 89 5.35 3.32 -6.76
CA ALA A 89 6.64 3.32 -6.08
C ALA A 89 7.36 4.69 -6.13
N THR A 90 7.28 5.39 -7.26
CA THR A 90 7.89 6.71 -7.47
C THR A 90 7.13 7.84 -6.77
N ARG A 91 5.88 7.62 -6.37
CA ARG A 91 5.03 8.63 -5.72
C ARG A 91 5.24 8.71 -4.21
N ARG A 92 6.01 7.79 -3.63
CA ARG A 92 6.36 7.83 -2.21
C ARG A 92 7.01 9.19 -1.90
N PRO A 93 6.37 10.03 -1.07
CA PRO A 93 6.97 11.31 -0.72
C PRO A 93 8.17 11.03 0.20
N TRP A 94 9.25 11.77 -0.01
CA TRP A 94 10.46 11.63 0.77
C TRP A 94 10.23 12.17 2.19
N PRO A 95 10.86 11.64 3.25
CA PRO A 95 10.64 12.14 4.62
C PRO A 95 10.86 13.65 4.82
N SER A 96 11.67 14.30 3.98
CA SER A 96 11.85 15.76 4.02
C SER A 96 10.81 16.57 3.22
N SER A 97 9.92 15.91 2.47
CA SER A 97 8.87 16.58 1.69
C SER A 97 7.63 16.91 2.52
N TRP A 98 7.56 16.45 3.78
CA TRP A 98 6.60 16.94 4.75
C TRP A 98 7.33 17.64 5.91
N PRO A 99 6.79 18.79 6.41
CA PRO A 99 7.43 19.53 7.49
C PRO A 99 7.62 18.59 8.69
N PRO A 100 8.72 18.71 9.44
CA PRO A 100 8.98 17.82 10.57
C PRO A 100 7.78 17.90 11.50
N THR A 101 7.08 16.79 11.66
CA THR A 101 6.00 16.67 12.64
C THR A 101 6.64 17.07 13.95
N THR A 102 6.18 18.20 14.51
CA THR A 102 6.75 18.71 15.75
C THR A 102 6.31 17.74 16.83
N ARG A 103 7.08 16.68 17.07
CA ARG A 103 6.90 15.86 18.26
C ARG A 103 7.17 16.83 19.40
N LYS A 104 6.10 17.32 20.05
CA LYS A 104 6.26 18.06 21.30
C LYS A 104 7.05 17.15 22.21
N ARG A 105 8.34 17.47 22.40
CA ARG A 105 9.11 16.90 23.49
C ARG A 105 8.38 17.36 24.74
N SER A 106 7.67 16.46 25.40
CA SER A 106 7.35 16.66 26.81
C SER A 106 8.69 16.80 27.51
N THR A 107 8.97 18.00 28.00
CA THR A 107 10.11 18.27 28.87
C THR A 107 9.83 17.59 30.19
N GLY A 108 10.11 16.29 30.24
CA GLY A 108 9.90 15.43 31.40
C GLY A 108 11.07 14.48 31.55
N ARG A 109 12.12 14.97 32.21
CA ARG A 109 13.19 14.22 32.89
C ARG A 109 14.14 13.39 32.00
N SER A 110 15.40 13.82 32.02
CA SER A 110 16.56 13.14 31.44
C SER A 110 16.85 11.80 32.13
N GLY A 111 16.83 10.72 31.35
CA GLY A 111 17.49 9.44 31.65
C GLY A 111 18.10 8.91 30.34
N PRO A 112 19.23 8.20 30.36
CA PRO A 112 19.92 7.82 29.13
C PRO A 112 19.10 6.76 28.37
N SER A 113 18.56 7.14 27.22
CA SER A 113 17.85 6.23 26.31
C SER A 113 18.85 5.62 25.34
N SER A 114 19.08 4.32 25.44
CA SER A 114 19.78 3.53 24.42
C SER A 114 18.98 3.60 23.11
N ALA A 115 19.53 4.24 22.08
CA ALA A 115 18.95 4.25 20.76
C ALA A 115 19.10 2.84 20.13
N ARG A 116 17.98 2.15 19.86
CA ARG A 116 17.97 1.08 18.84
C ARG A 116 17.93 1.75 17.48
N SER A 117 19.09 1.87 16.84
CA SER A 117 19.22 2.21 15.42
C SER A 117 18.81 1.00 14.58
N GLY A 118 17.55 0.96 14.16
CA GLY A 118 17.05 0.01 13.17
C GLY A 118 17.38 0.50 11.75
N LEU A 119 18.62 0.28 11.32
CA LEU A 119 19.09 0.17 9.94
C LEU A 119 20.59 -0.06 10.03
N ALA A 120 20.99 -1.32 10.20
CA ALA A 120 22.38 -1.71 10.10
C ALA A 120 22.80 -1.67 8.62
N PRO A 121 23.90 -0.99 8.25
CA PRO A 121 24.51 -1.20 6.94
C PRO A 121 25.06 -2.63 6.88
N PHE A 122 24.84 -3.32 5.76
CA PHE A 122 25.45 -4.62 5.47
C PHE A 122 26.97 -4.54 5.69
N PRO A 123 27.58 -5.43 6.49
CA PRO A 123 29.03 -5.48 6.58
C PRO A 123 29.57 -6.04 5.26
N GLY A 124 30.32 -5.21 4.53
CA GLY A 124 31.08 -5.63 3.36
C GLY A 124 32.06 -6.74 3.73
N GLY A 125 31.71 -7.97 3.37
CA GLY A 125 32.59 -9.12 3.49
C GLY A 125 33.77 -8.97 2.54
N ARG A 126 34.98 -8.84 3.11
CA ARG A 126 36.23 -9.04 2.37
C ARG A 126 36.38 -10.53 2.11
N PHE A 127 36.39 -10.93 0.84
CA PHE A 127 36.92 -12.23 0.44
C PHE A 127 38.43 -12.23 0.70
N ALA A 128 38.90 -13.16 1.54
CA ALA A 128 40.31 -13.54 1.59
C ALA A 128 40.48 -14.80 0.73
N PRO A 129 41.43 -14.85 -0.21
CA PRO A 129 41.69 -16.05 -0.99
C PRO A 129 42.67 -16.95 -0.24
N VAL A 130 42.24 -18.18 0.09
CA VAL A 130 43.06 -19.40 -0.03
C VAL A 130 42.14 -20.60 -0.22
#